data_AF-A0A495VUS3-F1
#
_entry.id   AF-A0A495VUS3-F1
#
_cell.length_a   1.000
_cell.length_b   1.000
_cell.length_c   1.000
_cell.angle_alpha   90.00
_cell.angle_beta   90.00
_cell.angle_gamma   90.00
#
_symmetry.space_group_name_H-M   'P 1'
#
loop_
_entity.id
_entity.type
_entity.pdbx_description
1 polymer ?
#
loop_
_entity_poly.entity_id
_entity_poly.type
_entity_poly.pdbx_seq_one_letter_code
_entity_poly.pdbx_strand_id
1 'polypeptide(L)' 'MQETVALPDGRIWRNVVTPEKLKVAETLDEYRGQFAYNLVDPNFRSFAADVPAFVQWDDHEVVNNRYLGEIPDYRLPGLQ' A
#
# COMPACT_ATOMS: atom_id res chain seq x y z
N MET A 1 0.92 -9.22 -4.00
CA MET A 1 -0.53 -9.05 -4.27
C MET A 1 -0.94 -9.88 -5.48
N GLN A 2 -2.16 -10.45 -5.50
CA GLN A 2 -2.68 -11.20 -6.65
C GLN A 2 -3.61 -10.33 -7.51
N GLU A 3 -3.52 -10.43 -8.83
CA GLU A 3 -4.39 -9.67 -9.75
C GLU A 3 -5.84 -10.17 -9.70
N THR A 4 -6.05 -11.48 -9.52
CA THR A 4 -7.39 -12.07 -9.47
C THR A 4 -7.57 -12.89 -8.20
N VAL A 5 -8.80 -12.86 -7.66
CA VAL A 5 -9.20 -13.63 -6.47
C VAL A 5 -10.53 -14.31 -6.77
N ALA A 6 -10.58 -15.63 -6.61
CA ALA A 6 -11.83 -16.39 -6.72
C ALA A 6 -12.70 -16.15 -5.48
N LEU A 7 -13.98 -15.86 -5.70
CA LEU A 7 -14.97 -15.63 -4.65
C LEU A 7 -15.76 -16.92 -4.37
N PRO A 8 -16.31 -17.10 -3.14
CA PRO A 8 -17.04 -18.32 -2.76
C PRO A 8 -18.27 -18.63 -3.62
N ASP A 9 -18.82 -17.64 -4.33
CA ASP A 9 -19.96 -17.78 -5.23
C ASP A 9 -19.56 -18.07 -6.70
N GLY A 10 -18.28 -18.35 -6.94
CA GLY A 10 -17.73 -18.65 -8.26
C GLY A 10 -17.39 -17.43 -9.11
N ARG A 11 -17.63 -16.20 -8.64
CA ARG A 11 -17.17 -14.98 -9.33
C ARG A 11 -15.67 -14.80 -9.17
N ILE A 12 -15.07 -14.00 -10.06
CA ILE A 12 -13.67 -13.58 -9.97
C ILE A 12 -13.62 -12.09 -9.69
N TRP A 13 -12.99 -11.72 -8.58
CA TRP A 13 -12.59 -10.34 -8.32
C TRP A 13 -11.30 -10.04 -9.07
N ARG A 14 -11.21 -8.87 -9.72
CA ARG A 14 -9.99 -8.40 -10.37
C ARG A 14 -9.52 -7.12 -9.70
N ASN A 15 -8.34 -7.19 -9.11
CA ASN A 15 -7.68 -6.04 -8.50
C ASN A 15 -7.08 -5.14 -9.59
N VAL A 16 -7.09 -3.84 -9.32
CA VAL A 16 -6.22 -2.90 -10.03
C VAL A 16 -4.81 -3.08 -9.44
N VAL A 17 -3.80 -3.28 -10.28
CA VAL A 17 -2.41 -3.48 -9.86
C VAL A 17 -1.49 -2.51 -10.59
N THR A 18 -0.41 -2.10 -9.95
CA THR A 18 0.74 -1.45 -10.59
C THR A 18 2.01 -2.23 -10.22
N PRO A 19 3.11 -2.13 -10.99
CA PRO A 19 4.36 -2.81 -10.65
C PRO A 19 4.81 -2.58 -9.20
N GLU A 20 4.68 -1.34 -8.72
CA GLU A 20 5.07 -0.93 -7.37
C GLU A 20 4.11 -1.47 -6.30
N LYS A 21 2.84 -1.71 -6.64
CA LYS A 21 1.85 -2.28 -5.72
C LYS A 21 1.99 -3.80 -5.56
N LEU A 22 2.70 -4.47 -6.47
CA LEU A 22 2.83 -5.93 -6.45
C LEU A 22 3.75 -6.45 -5.34
N LYS A 23 4.64 -5.60 -4.83
CA LYS A 23 5.64 -5.92 -3.79
C LYS A 23 5.73 -4.85 -2.69
N VAL A 24 6.46 -5.17 -1.62
CA VAL A 24 6.86 -4.20 -0.59
C VAL A 24 7.80 -3.17 -1.20
N ALA A 25 7.67 -1.90 -0.82
CA ALA A 25 8.56 -0.84 -1.32
C ALA A 25 9.92 -0.87 -0.62
N GLU A 26 10.98 -0.86 -1.41
CA GLU A 26 12.39 -0.88 -0.96
C GLU A 26 13.19 0.27 -1.60
N THR A 27 12.70 0.83 -2.69
CA THR A 27 13.29 1.96 -3.44
C THR A 27 12.37 3.17 -3.43
N LEU A 28 12.94 4.36 -3.61
CA LEU A 28 12.17 5.61 -3.61
C LEU A 28 11.05 5.61 -4.67
N ASP A 29 11.30 5.05 -5.85
CA ASP A 29 10.30 4.98 -6.92
C ASP A 29 9.15 4.03 -6.52
N GLU A 30 9.43 2.94 -5.81
CA GLU A 30 8.39 2.07 -5.27
C GLU A 30 7.56 2.79 -4.18
N TYR A 31 8.18 3.56 -3.27
CA TYR A 31 7.44 4.37 -2.29
C TYR A 31 6.53 5.40 -2.96
N ARG A 32 7.03 6.08 -4.01
CA ARG A 32 6.23 7.04 -4.79
C ARG A 32 5.08 6.36 -5.53
N GLY A 33 5.33 5.18 -6.12
CA GLY A 33 4.30 4.39 -6.78
C GLY A 33 3.23 3.89 -5.81
N GLN A 34 3.61 3.46 -4.61
CA GLN A 34 2.68 3.06 -3.55
C GLN A 34 1.79 4.23 -3.09
N PHE A 35 2.35 5.45 -2.98
CA PHE A 35 1.56 6.65 -2.70
C PHE A 35 0.61 6.97 -3.86
N ALA A 36 1.12 6.99 -5.10
CA ALA A 36 0.34 7.31 -6.29
C ALA A 36 -0.80 6.31 -6.54
N TYR A 37 -0.63 5.05 -6.14
CA TYR A 37 -1.66 4.01 -6.26
C TYR A 37 -2.98 4.44 -5.60
N ASN A 38 -2.95 5.14 -4.45
CA ASN A 38 -4.18 5.60 -3.80
C ASN A 38 -4.95 6.64 -4.63
N LEU A 39 -4.25 7.39 -5.49
CA LEU A 39 -4.84 8.42 -6.34
C LEU A 39 -5.46 7.88 -7.64
N VAL A 40 -5.36 6.58 -7.90
CA VAL A 40 -6.06 5.93 -9.03
C VAL A 40 -7.55 5.75 -8.75
N ASP A 41 -7.96 5.76 -7.47
CA ASP A 41 -9.36 5.70 -7.09
C ASP A 41 -10.03 7.07 -7.31
N PRO A 42 -11.10 7.16 -8.11
CA PRO A 42 -11.74 8.43 -8.43
C PRO A 42 -12.42 9.08 -7.23
N ASN A 43 -12.90 8.30 -6.26
CA ASN A 43 -13.56 8.82 -5.07
C ASN A 43 -12.53 9.45 -4.14
N PHE A 44 -11.41 8.77 -3.90
CA PHE A 44 -10.31 9.30 -3.10
C PHE A 44 -9.75 10.58 -3.73
N ARG A 45 -9.55 10.59 -5.06
CA ARG A 45 -9.07 11.78 -5.76
C ARG A 45 -10.05 12.94 -5.69
N SER A 46 -11.36 12.70 -5.81
CA SER A 46 -12.37 13.76 -5.66
C SER A 46 -12.36 14.31 -4.24
N PHE A 47 -12.33 13.44 -3.23
CA PHE A 47 -12.27 13.85 -1.83
C PHE A 47 -11.03 14.71 -1.53
N ALA A 48 -9.86 14.26 -1.99
CA ALA A 48 -8.60 14.99 -1.79
C ALA A 48 -8.55 16.35 -2.53
N ALA A 49 -9.34 16.52 -3.59
CA ALA A 49 -9.44 17.79 -4.31
C ALA A 49 -10.37 18.81 -3.59
N ASP A 50 -11.43 18.33 -2.94
CA ASP A 50 -12.46 19.18 -2.36
C ASP A 50 -12.23 19.48 -0.87
N VAL A 51 -11.52 18.60 -0.15
CA VAL A 51 -11.37 18.68 1.30
C VAL A 51 -9.89 18.83 1.70
N PRO A 52 -9.48 19.98 2.28
CA PRO A 52 -8.14 20.14 2.83
C PRO A 52 -7.87 19.16 3.98
N ALA A 53 -6.71 18.50 3.95
CA ALA A 53 -6.29 17.57 4.98
C ALA A 53 -5.02 18.07 5.69
N PHE A 54 -5.02 18.00 7.03
CA PHE A 54 -3.80 18.05 7.82
C PHE A 54 -3.36 16.61 8.11
N VAL A 55 -2.26 16.18 7.51
CA VAL A 55 -1.84 14.77 7.50
C VAL A 55 -0.63 14.58 8.42
N GLN A 56 -0.71 13.57 9.27
CA GLN A 56 0.42 13.03 10.03
C GLN A 56 0.63 11.58 9.59
N TRP A 57 1.89 11.20 9.40
CA TRP A 57 2.32 9.83 9.14
C TRP A 57 2.18 8.91 10.36
N ASP A 58 2.07 7.62 10.10
CA ASP A 58 2.24 6.53 11.05
C ASP A 58 3.40 5.62 10.59
N ASP A 59 3.61 4.52 11.28
CA ASP A 59 4.62 3.51 10.95
C ASP A 59 4.40 2.83 9.58
N HIS A 60 3.15 2.59 9.19
CA HIS A 60 2.78 1.94 7.92
C HIS A 60 3.20 2.73 6.67
N GLU A 61 3.57 4.01 6.79
CA GLU A 61 4.21 4.77 5.71
C GLU A 61 5.66 4.33 5.45
N VAL A 62 6.26 3.50 6.31
CA VAL A 62 7.63 2.97 6.18
C VAL A 62 7.64 1.44 6.28
N VAL A 63 7.31 0.88 7.44
CA VAL A 63 7.21 -0.56 7.67
C VAL A 63 6.32 -0.81 8.89
N ASN A 64 5.52 -1.87 8.82
CA ASN A 64 4.54 -2.24 9.84
C ASN A 64 5.16 -2.38 11.25
N ASN A 65 4.43 -1.92 12.27
CA ASN A 65 4.75 -2.00 13.70
C ASN A 65 6.00 -1.23 14.14
N ARG A 66 6.37 -0.13 13.47
CA ARG A 66 7.54 0.66 13.88
C ARG A 66 7.25 1.53 15.09
N TYR A 67 8.11 1.43 16.10
CA TYR A 67 8.08 2.33 17.25
C TYR A 67 9.48 2.73 17.72
N LEU A 68 9.53 3.82 18.47
CA LEU A 68 10.79 4.36 18.98
C LEU A 68 11.45 3.37 19.95
N GLY A 69 12.67 2.94 19.61
CA GLY A 69 13.44 1.97 20.41
C GLY A 69 13.43 0.53 19.87
N GLU A 70 12.68 0.28 18.81
CA GLU A 70 12.74 -1.01 18.11
C GLU A 70 14.11 -1.21 17.44
N ILE A 71 14.69 -2.39 17.62
CA ILE A 71 15.84 -2.86 16.82
C ILE A 71 15.22 -3.54 15.59
N PRO A 72 15.45 -3.03 14.37
CA PRO A 72 14.87 -3.65 13.17
C PRO A 72 15.38 -5.09 13.02
N ASP A 73 14.49 -6.07 13.17
CA ASP A 73 14.81 -7.45 12.82
C ASP A 73 14.67 -7.64 11.31
N TYR A 74 15.74 -7.37 10.57
CA TYR A 74 15.81 -7.61 9.12
C TYR A 74 15.85 -9.12 8.76
N ARG A 75 15.55 -10.03 9.71
CA ARG A 75 15.89 -11.45 9.58
C ARG A 75 14.77 -12.44 9.96
N LEU A 76 13.50 -12.09 9.77
CA LEU A 76 12.42 -13.09 9.79
C LEU A 76 12.22 -13.72 8.40
N PRO A 77 12.53 -15.02 8.20
CA PRO A 77 12.19 -15.72 6.97
C PRO A 77 10.68 -16.00 6.96
N GLY A 78 9.94 -15.39 6.03
CA GLY A 78 8.54 -15.77 5.83
C GLY A 78 7.56 -14.69 5.34
N LEU A 79 8.00 -13.46 5.10
CA LEU A 79 7.17 -12.43 4.45
C LEU A 79 7.63 -12.24 3.00
N GLN A 80 7.13 -13.12 2.12
CA GLN A 80 6.98 -12.91 0.67
C GLN A 80 5.49 -12.96 0.34
#